data_AF-A0A5C7NA83-F1
#
_entry.id   AF-A0A5C7NA83-F1
#
_cell.length_a   1.000
_cell.length_b   1.000
_cell.length_c   1.000
_cell.angle_alpha   90.00
_cell.angle_beta   90.00
_cell.angle_gamma   90.00
#
_symmetry.space_group_name_H-M   'P 1'
#
loop_
_entity.id
_entity.type
_entity.pdbx_description
1 polymer ?
#
loop_
_entity_poly.entity_id
_entity_poly.type
_entity_poly.pdbx_seq_one_letter_code
_entity_poly.pdbx_strand_id
1 'polypeptide(L)'
;MADAIIPNFGDDEETDRKFVLICSKGNLDMAYPGLVLANAALGEGIETHLFFTFWGFDMITKSRMWDLQFSPVGNTAMHLPGRDTKMPQSLSPMPGMTQMATKMMKKQIADLGIPEVPDFLDQIVAAGGHLWACRMSADMNQLTESDLRDDVDGIINASDFIEMTDGAQILFI
;
A
#
# COMPACT_ATOMS: atom_id res chain seq x y z
N MET A 1 -16.20 43.94 -29.71
CA MET A 1 -16.12 42.48 -29.81
C MET A 1 -16.31 41.97 -28.40
N ALA A 2 -17.30 41.11 -28.15
CA ALA A 2 -17.54 40.59 -26.80
C ALA A 2 -16.42 39.60 -26.48
N ASP A 3 -15.75 39.80 -25.33
CA ASP A 3 -14.78 38.85 -24.83
C ASP A 3 -15.47 37.49 -24.64
N ALA A 4 -14.90 36.46 -25.25
CA ALA A 4 -15.42 35.11 -25.11
C ALA A 4 -15.27 34.69 -23.65
N ILE A 5 -16.39 34.41 -22.99
CA ILE A 5 -16.39 33.78 -21.67
C ILE A 5 -15.89 32.35 -21.89
N ILE A 6 -14.61 32.13 -21.58
CA ILE A 6 -14.02 30.80 -21.51
C ILE A 6 -14.57 30.17 -20.22
N PRO A 7 -15.28 29.03 -20.29
CA PRO A 7 -15.70 28.32 -19.09
C PRO A 7 -14.45 27.87 -18.32
N ASN A 8 -14.35 28.27 -17.06
CA ASN A 8 -13.40 27.68 -16.13
C ASN A 8 -14.00 26.36 -15.65
N PHE A 9 -13.49 25.25 -16.20
CA PHE A 9 -13.73 23.91 -15.70
C PHE A 9 -12.72 23.72 -14.57
N GLY A 10 -13.18 23.68 -13.32
CA GLY A 10 -12.35 23.76 -12.10
C GLY A 10 -11.38 22.60 -11.86
N ASP A 11 -10.57 22.28 -12.87
CA ASP A 11 -9.54 21.24 -12.85
C ASP A 11 -8.21 21.75 -12.24
N ASP A 12 -8.16 23.04 -11.86
CA ASP A 12 -6.99 23.74 -11.31
C ASP A 12 -7.18 24.19 -9.84
N GLU A 13 -8.07 23.57 -9.05
CA GLU A 13 -8.00 23.74 -7.59
C GLU A 13 -6.99 22.74 -7.01
N GLU A 14 -5.72 23.17 -6.88
CA GLU A 14 -4.76 22.50 -6.00
C GLU A 14 -5.42 22.32 -4.63
N THR A 15 -5.64 21.06 -4.26
CA THR A 15 -6.30 20.70 -3.01
C THR A 15 -5.28 20.66 -1.89
N ASP A 16 -5.47 21.46 -0.84
CA ASP A 16 -4.64 21.41 0.39
C ASP A 16 -4.84 20.11 1.22
N ARG A 17 -5.63 19.16 0.71
CA ARG A 17 -5.92 17.90 1.40
C ARG A 17 -4.67 17.02 1.42
N LYS A 18 -4.40 16.49 2.61
CA LYS A 18 -3.40 15.45 2.84
C LYS A 18 -4.07 14.14 3.19
N PHE A 19 -3.57 13.04 2.64
CA PHE A 19 -4.03 11.70 2.94
C PHE A 19 -2.85 10.81 3.37
N VAL A 20 -3.03 10.14 4.50
CA VAL A 20 -2.00 9.30 5.12
C VAL A 20 -2.50 7.87 5.22
N LEU A 21 -1.65 6.95 4.76
CA LEU A 21 -1.86 5.52 4.84
C LEU A 21 -0.79 4.89 5.71
N ILE A 22 -1.17 4.42 6.90
CA ILE A 22 -0.28 3.67 7.78
C ILE A 22 -0.36 2.19 7.36
N CYS A 23 0.68 1.71 6.70
CA CYS A 23 0.79 0.34 6.20
C CYS A 23 1.47 -0.53 7.26
N SER A 24 0.68 -1.25 8.07
CA SER A 24 1.19 -2.05 9.19
C SER A 24 1.37 -3.54 8.89
N LYS A 25 0.78 -4.02 7.78
CA LYS A 25 0.75 -5.43 7.39
C LYS A 25 1.35 -5.65 6.01
N GLY A 26 2.21 -6.68 5.87
CA GLY A 26 2.89 -7.02 4.62
C GLY A 26 2.23 -8.13 3.79
N ASN A 27 1.09 -8.69 4.22
CA ASN A 27 0.39 -9.68 3.39
C ASN A 27 -0.23 -9.00 2.16
N LEU A 28 -0.28 -9.70 1.02
CA LEU A 28 -0.82 -9.17 -0.24
C LEU A 28 -2.23 -8.56 -0.06
N ASP A 29 -3.13 -9.24 0.65
CA ASP A 29 -4.51 -8.79 0.89
C ASP A 29 -4.64 -7.53 1.75
N MET A 30 -3.57 -7.13 2.43
CA MET A 30 -3.51 -5.93 3.24
C MET A 30 -2.69 -4.82 2.57
N ALA A 31 -1.69 -5.19 1.76
CA ALA A 31 -0.87 -4.27 0.98
C ALA A 31 -1.71 -3.55 -0.11
N TYR A 32 -2.41 -4.31 -0.96
CA TYR A 32 -3.10 -3.73 -2.12
C TYR A 32 -4.17 -2.68 -1.78
N PRO A 33 -5.02 -2.83 -0.74
CA PRO A 33 -5.97 -1.79 -0.38
C PRO A 33 -5.31 -0.43 -0.14
N GLY A 34 -4.16 -0.40 0.54
CA GLY A 34 -3.40 0.83 0.77
C GLY A 34 -2.86 1.43 -0.52
N LEU A 35 -2.25 0.61 -1.38
CA LEU A 35 -1.67 1.09 -2.65
C LEU A 35 -2.74 1.59 -3.62
N VAL A 36 -3.88 0.90 -3.70
CA VAL A 36 -5.02 1.31 -4.54
C VAL A 36 -5.58 2.65 -4.07
N LEU A 37 -5.75 2.83 -2.76
CA LEU A 37 -6.23 4.10 -2.20
C LEU A 37 -5.20 5.23 -2.37
N ALA A 38 -3.91 4.94 -2.21
CA ALA A 38 -2.85 5.92 -2.44
C ALA A 38 -2.85 6.42 -3.89
N ASN A 39 -2.88 5.48 -4.85
CA ASN A 39 -2.89 5.83 -6.26
C ASN A 39 -4.16 6.61 -6.66
N ALA A 40 -5.32 6.24 -6.10
CA ALA A 40 -6.55 6.99 -6.32
C ALA A 40 -6.48 8.41 -5.73
N ALA A 41 -5.95 8.57 -4.52
CA ALA A 41 -5.78 9.88 -3.90
C ALA A 41 -4.85 10.79 -4.70
N LEU A 42 -3.72 10.26 -5.17
CA LEU A 42 -2.79 10.97 -6.04
C LEU A 42 -3.43 11.37 -7.38
N GLY A 43 -4.29 10.52 -7.95
CA GLY A 43 -5.06 10.85 -9.15
C GLY A 43 -6.06 12.00 -8.97
N GLU A 44 -6.51 12.24 -7.74
CA GLU A 44 -7.37 13.38 -7.36
C GLU A 44 -6.55 14.60 -6.89
N GLY A 45 -5.22 14.59 -7.10
CA GLY A 45 -4.33 15.69 -6.71
C GLY A 45 -4.09 15.81 -5.20
N ILE A 46 -4.42 14.79 -4.40
CA ILE A 46 -4.28 14.81 -2.94
C ILE A 46 -2.84 14.47 -2.55
N GLU A 47 -2.19 15.32 -1.75
CA GLU A 47 -0.88 15.05 -1.16
C GLU A 47 -0.94 13.77 -0.34
N THR A 48 -0.18 12.74 -0.73
CA THR A 48 -0.35 11.40 -0.17
C THR A 48 0.94 10.86 0.44
N HIS A 49 0.87 10.43 1.70
CA HIS A 49 1.97 9.84 2.45
C HIS A 49 1.66 8.39 2.84
N LEU A 50 2.59 7.49 2.57
CA LEU A 50 2.53 6.10 3.00
C LEU A 50 3.58 5.89 4.09
N PHE A 51 3.15 5.44 5.27
CA PHE A 51 4.02 5.15 6.40
C PHE A 51 4.07 3.66 6.68
N PHE A 52 5.22 3.04 6.39
CA PHE A 52 5.43 1.62 6.57
C PHE A 52 5.91 1.33 7.99
N THR A 53 5.24 0.42 8.67
CA THR A 53 5.55 0.04 10.05
C THR A 53 5.27 -1.44 10.28
N PHE A 54 5.85 -2.03 11.32
CA PHE A 54 5.76 -3.45 11.65
C PHE A 54 5.99 -4.34 10.42
N TRP A 55 5.01 -5.20 10.08
CA TRP A 55 5.12 -6.14 8.97
C TRP A 55 4.95 -5.46 7.61
N GLY A 56 4.44 -4.23 7.56
CA GLY A 56 4.39 -3.42 6.34
C GLY A 56 5.77 -3.08 5.78
N PHE A 57 6.84 -3.19 6.60
CA PHE A 57 8.22 -3.05 6.13
C PHE A 57 8.60 -4.01 5.00
N ASP A 58 7.97 -5.18 4.95
CA ASP A 58 8.28 -6.15 3.90
C ASP A 58 7.95 -5.59 2.51
N MET A 59 7.01 -4.63 2.40
CA MET A 59 6.68 -3.95 1.13
C MET A 59 7.80 -3.05 0.60
N ILE A 60 8.66 -2.53 1.48
CA ILE A 60 9.73 -1.58 1.13
C ILE A 60 11.15 -2.14 1.36
N THR A 61 11.27 -3.36 1.88
CA THR A 61 12.58 -4.00 2.10
C THR A 61 13.00 -4.73 0.82
N LYS A 62 14.15 -4.37 0.25
CA LYS A 62 14.64 -4.88 -1.06
C LYS A 62 14.65 -6.41 -1.15
N SER A 63 15.00 -7.09 -0.04
CA SER A 63 15.08 -8.56 0.03
C SER A 63 13.74 -9.26 0.18
N ARG A 64 12.64 -8.54 0.43
CA ARG A 64 11.32 -9.11 0.78
C ARG A 64 10.18 -8.65 -0.13
N MET A 65 10.26 -7.44 -0.70
CA MET A 65 9.16 -6.78 -1.40
C MET A 65 8.58 -7.53 -2.60
N TRP A 66 9.35 -8.43 -3.21
CA TRP A 66 8.91 -9.28 -4.33
C TRP A 66 8.22 -10.59 -3.92
N ASP A 67 8.35 -11.00 -2.66
CA ASP A 67 7.89 -12.31 -2.17
C ASP A 67 6.79 -12.23 -1.10
N LEU A 68 6.02 -11.14 -1.11
CA LEU A 68 4.86 -11.00 -0.23
C LEU A 68 3.84 -12.12 -0.48
N GLN A 69 3.32 -12.69 0.60
CA GLN A 69 2.40 -13.82 0.58
C GLN A 69 1.00 -13.42 1.01
N PHE A 70 0.02 -14.26 0.67
CA PHE A 70 -1.32 -14.22 1.23
C PHE A 70 -1.47 -15.33 2.26
N SER A 71 -1.97 -15.00 3.46
CA SER A 71 -2.27 -16.00 4.50
C SER A 71 -3.75 -16.38 4.49
N PRO A 72 -4.10 -17.63 4.13
CA PRO A 72 -5.47 -18.12 4.29
C PRO A 72 -5.81 -18.38 5.77
N VAL A 73 -4.82 -18.48 6.66
CA VAL A 73 -5.00 -18.92 8.05
C VAL A 73 -5.67 -17.83 8.87
N GLY A 74 -6.82 -18.18 9.46
CA GLY A 74 -7.65 -17.23 10.21
C GLY A 74 -8.47 -16.29 9.32
N ASN A 75 -8.38 -16.41 8.00
CA ASN A 75 -9.17 -15.59 7.07
C ASN A 75 -10.56 -16.22 6.85
N THR A 76 -11.51 -15.82 7.71
CA THR A 76 -12.91 -16.29 7.63
C THR A 76 -13.73 -15.65 6.50
N ALA A 77 -13.18 -14.63 5.85
CA ALA A 77 -13.77 -13.98 4.67
C ALA A 77 -13.40 -14.70 3.36
N MET A 78 -12.49 -15.69 3.41
CA MET A 78 -12.05 -16.40 2.23
C MET A 78 -13.13 -17.36 1.70
N HIS A 79 -13.41 -17.26 0.41
CA HIS A 79 -14.34 -18.14 -0.31
C HIS A 79 -13.57 -19.09 -1.24
N LEU A 80 -14.20 -20.20 -1.59
CA LEU A 80 -13.64 -21.14 -2.55
C LEU A 80 -13.61 -20.50 -3.95
N PRO A 81 -12.54 -20.72 -4.73
CA PRO A 81 -12.44 -20.18 -6.08
C PRO A 81 -13.66 -20.56 -6.94
N GLY A 82 -14.34 -19.56 -7.50
CA GLY A 82 -15.51 -19.76 -8.36
C GLY A 82 -16.79 -20.21 -7.65
N ARG A 83 -16.85 -20.16 -6.31
CA ARG A 83 -18.06 -20.48 -5.53
C ARG A 83 -18.22 -19.52 -4.36
N ASP A 84 -19.45 -19.10 -4.07
CA ASP A 84 -19.77 -18.26 -2.90
C ASP A 84 -19.82 -19.07 -1.58
N THR A 85 -18.96 -20.09 -1.46
CA THR A 85 -18.89 -20.97 -0.29
C THR A 85 -17.60 -20.69 0.46
N LYS A 86 -17.68 -20.40 1.76
CA LYS A 86 -16.51 -20.13 2.60
C LYS A 86 -15.53 -21.30 2.60
N MET A 87 -14.24 -21.00 2.60
CA MET A 87 -13.21 -22.02 2.76
C MET A 87 -13.27 -22.60 4.18
N PRO A 88 -13.38 -23.94 4.32
CA PRO A 88 -13.35 -24.59 5.63
C PRO A 88 -12.05 -24.28 6.37
N GLN A 89 -12.12 -23.57 7.49
CA GLN A 89 -10.92 -23.10 8.21
C GLN A 89 -9.99 -24.23 8.66
N SER A 90 -10.50 -25.45 8.82
CA SER A 90 -9.69 -26.64 9.09
C SER A 90 -8.70 -26.99 7.97
N LEU A 91 -8.96 -26.57 6.74
CA LEU A 91 -8.07 -26.77 5.59
C LEU A 91 -7.01 -25.68 5.48
N SER A 92 -7.20 -24.56 6.15
CA SER A 92 -6.32 -23.40 6.03
C SER A 92 -4.85 -23.64 6.44
N PRO A 93 -4.55 -24.32 7.55
CA PRO A 93 -3.16 -24.59 7.95
C PRO A 93 -2.51 -25.78 7.20
N MET A 94 -3.15 -26.31 6.15
CA MET A 94 -2.61 -27.45 5.41
C MET A 94 -1.32 -27.05 4.66
N PRO A 95 -0.26 -27.89 4.70
CA PRO A 95 0.98 -27.61 3.98
C PRO A 95 0.74 -27.30 2.50
N GLY A 96 1.31 -26.20 2.01
CA GLY A 96 1.18 -25.76 0.61
C GLY A 96 -0.03 -24.83 0.32
N MET A 97 -0.99 -24.69 1.24
CA MET A 97 -2.15 -23.82 1.02
C MET A 97 -1.79 -22.34 0.87
N THR A 98 -0.85 -21.84 1.66
CA THR A 98 -0.35 -20.45 1.55
C THR A 98 0.22 -20.17 0.17
N GLN A 99 1.07 -21.06 -0.37
CA GLN A 99 1.67 -20.88 -1.70
C GLN A 99 0.62 -20.94 -2.81
N MET A 100 -0.32 -21.89 -2.72
CA MET A 100 -1.43 -21.99 -3.67
C MET A 100 -2.28 -20.72 -3.65
N ALA A 101 -2.72 -20.28 -2.46
CA ALA A 101 -3.57 -19.12 -2.31
C ALA A 101 -2.86 -17.83 -2.75
N THR A 102 -1.57 -17.69 -2.43
CA THR A 102 -0.72 -16.58 -2.92
C THR A 102 -0.65 -16.56 -4.44
N LYS A 103 -0.34 -17.70 -5.08
CA LYS A 103 -0.26 -17.79 -6.54
C LYS A 103 -1.59 -17.45 -7.20
N MET A 104 -2.70 -17.93 -6.63
CA MET A 104 -4.04 -17.63 -7.13
C MET A 104 -4.37 -16.14 -7.01
N MET A 105 -4.06 -15.52 -5.86
CA MET A 105 -4.29 -14.09 -5.65
C MET A 105 -3.44 -13.24 -6.59
N LYS A 106 -2.12 -13.49 -6.68
CA LYS A 106 -1.23 -12.80 -7.65
C LYS A 106 -1.74 -12.93 -9.07
N LYS A 107 -2.22 -14.11 -9.48
CA LYS A 107 -2.83 -14.32 -10.80
C LYS A 107 -4.09 -13.47 -11.01
N GLN A 108 -5.01 -13.43 -10.05
CA GLN A 108 -6.23 -12.63 -10.15
C GLN A 108 -5.93 -11.13 -10.27
N ILE A 109 -4.97 -10.64 -9.49
CA ILE A 109 -4.50 -9.25 -9.54
C ILE A 109 -3.90 -8.92 -10.91
N ALA A 110 -3.03 -9.80 -11.42
CA ALA A 110 -2.44 -9.63 -12.74
C ALA A 110 -3.49 -9.69 -13.87
N ASP A 111 -4.50 -10.55 -13.77
CA ASP A 111 -5.60 -10.65 -14.73
C ASP A 111 -6.46 -9.36 -14.75
N LEU A 112 -6.42 -8.54 -13.68
CA LEU A 112 -7.05 -7.21 -13.60
C LEU A 112 -6.12 -6.08 -14.09
N GLY A 113 -4.91 -6.39 -14.53
CA GLY A 113 -3.91 -5.40 -14.97
C GLY A 113 -3.29 -4.60 -13.82
N ILE A 114 -3.44 -5.06 -12.57
CA ILE A 114 -2.83 -4.41 -11.41
C ILE A 114 -1.37 -4.91 -11.28
N PRO A 115 -0.39 -3.99 -11.13
CA PRO A 115 1.03 -4.35 -11.00
C PRO A 115 1.34 -5.07 -9.68
N GLU A 116 2.51 -5.71 -9.59
CA GLU A 116 3.01 -6.21 -8.30
C GLU A 116 3.35 -5.06 -7.34
N VAL A 117 3.40 -5.34 -6.03
CA VAL A 117 3.59 -4.31 -4.99
C VAL A 117 4.80 -3.39 -5.26
N PRO A 118 6.01 -3.90 -5.61
CA PRO A 118 7.14 -3.03 -5.89
C PRO A 118 6.91 -2.10 -7.09
N ASP A 119 6.36 -2.62 -8.17
CA ASP A 119 6.02 -1.84 -9.38
C ASP A 119 4.89 -0.84 -9.12
N PHE A 120 3.95 -1.17 -8.22
CA PHE A 120 2.89 -0.25 -7.83
C PHE A 120 3.42 0.90 -6.99
N LEU A 121 4.40 0.63 -6.11
CA LEU A 121 5.12 1.68 -5.38
C LEU A 121 5.90 2.60 -6.32
N ASP A 122 6.52 2.07 -7.38
CA ASP A 122 7.15 2.89 -8.43
C ASP A 122 6.14 3.87 -9.05
N GLN A 123 4.92 3.41 -9.33
CA GLN A 123 3.85 4.27 -9.87
C GLN A 123 3.41 5.34 -8.87
N ILE A 124 3.27 4.98 -7.60
CA ILE A 124 2.90 5.92 -6.52
C ILE A 124 3.95 7.02 -6.38
N VAL A 125 5.24 6.67 -6.34
CA VAL A 125 6.33 7.64 -6.26
C VAL A 125 6.36 8.52 -7.51
N ALA A 126 6.22 7.93 -8.71
CA ALA A 126 6.17 8.69 -9.95
C ALA A 126 5.00 9.68 -10.02
N ALA A 127 3.89 9.38 -9.32
CA ALA A 127 2.74 10.26 -9.18
C ALA A 127 2.88 11.31 -8.05
N GLY A 128 4.03 11.34 -7.34
CA GLY A 128 4.31 12.29 -6.26
C GLY A 128 3.96 11.80 -4.86
N GLY A 129 3.70 10.50 -4.68
CA GLY A 129 3.49 9.90 -3.36
C GLY A 129 4.77 9.79 -2.55
N HIS A 130 4.65 10.04 -1.24
CA HIS A 130 5.78 10.00 -0.31
C HIS A 130 5.84 8.69 0.47
N LEU A 131 7.02 8.07 0.55
CA LEU A 131 7.23 6.78 1.23
C LEU A 131 8.10 6.95 2.48
N TRP A 132 7.54 6.63 3.64
CA TRP A 132 8.21 6.83 4.93
C TRP A 132 8.38 5.51 5.70
N ALA A 133 9.55 5.32 6.28
CA ALA A 133 9.86 4.15 7.08
C ALA A 133 9.84 4.48 8.58
N CYS A 134 9.13 3.67 9.37
CA CYS A 134 9.10 3.82 10.82
C CYS A 134 10.44 3.43 11.47
N ARG A 135 11.06 4.35 12.22
CA ARG A 135 12.32 4.12 12.96
C ARG A 135 12.31 2.87 13.82
N MET A 136 11.31 2.72 14.68
CA MET A 136 11.20 1.57 15.58
C MET A 136 11.16 0.24 14.81
N SER A 137 10.49 0.22 13.65
CA SER A 137 10.39 -0.99 12.83
C SER A 137 11.69 -1.31 12.11
N ALA A 138 12.42 -0.29 11.65
CA ALA A 138 13.77 -0.44 11.12
C ALA A 138 14.71 -1.03 12.19
N ASP A 139 14.70 -0.49 13.40
CA ASP A 139 15.54 -0.94 14.51
C ASP A 139 15.19 -2.39 14.93
N MET A 140 13.90 -2.73 15.04
CA MET A 140 13.44 -4.09 15.36
C MET A 140 13.86 -5.11 14.30
N ASN A 141 13.85 -4.73 13.02
CA ASN A 141 14.27 -5.59 11.92
C ASN A 141 15.78 -5.56 11.67
N GLN A 142 16.53 -4.69 12.37
CA GLN A 142 17.96 -4.42 12.15
C GLN A 142 18.25 -4.00 10.69
N LEU A 143 17.39 -3.16 10.13
CA LEU A 143 17.50 -2.65 8.77
C LEU A 143 17.97 -1.20 8.76
N THR A 144 18.71 -0.84 7.72
CA THR A 144 19.19 0.51 7.43
C THR A 144 18.55 1.03 6.13
N GLU A 145 18.74 2.32 5.83
CA GLU A 145 18.26 2.91 4.57
C GLU A 145 18.73 2.14 3.33
N SER A 146 19.95 1.58 3.37
CA SER A 146 20.50 0.81 2.26
C SER A 146 19.75 -0.50 1.95
N ASP A 147 19.04 -1.04 2.95
CA ASP A 147 18.25 -2.26 2.83
C ASP A 147 16.82 -2.00 2.29
N LEU A 148 16.38 -0.74 2.36
CA LEU A 148 15.08 -0.30 1.88
C LEU A 148 15.16 0.12 0.41
N ARG A 149 14.00 0.25 -0.25
CA ARG A 149 13.93 0.84 -1.60
C ARG A 149 14.58 2.23 -1.62
N ASP A 150 15.18 2.58 -2.74
CA ASP A 150 15.97 3.81 -2.89
C ASP A 150 15.10 5.08 -2.91
N ASP A 151 13.79 4.94 -3.08
CA ASP A 151 12.76 5.98 -3.14
C ASP A 151 11.99 6.16 -1.83
N VAL A 152 12.49 5.58 -0.73
CA VAL A 152 12.02 5.91 0.62
C VAL A 152 12.57 7.27 1.02
N ASP A 153 11.69 8.23 1.33
CA ASP A 153 12.05 9.61 1.70
C ASP A 153 12.88 9.69 2.98
N GLY A 154 12.68 8.74 3.89
CA GLY A 154 13.54 8.59 5.07
C GLY A 154 12.98 7.66 6.12
N ILE A 155 13.84 7.33 7.10
CA ILE A 155 13.44 6.62 8.31
C ILE A 155 13.22 7.63 9.44
N ILE A 156 11.97 7.76 9.91
CA ILE A 156 11.54 8.79 10.86
C ILE A 156 10.80 8.21 12.07
N ASN A 157 10.72 8.98 13.16
CA ASN A 157 9.97 8.57 14.33
C ASN A 157 8.47 8.86 14.15
N ALA A 158 7.64 8.19 14.95
CA ALA A 158 6.19 8.40 14.92
C ALA A 158 5.81 9.85 15.24
N SER A 159 6.50 10.51 16.18
CA SER A 159 6.25 11.92 16.52
C SER A 159 6.50 12.84 15.34
N ASP A 160 7.66 12.71 14.68
CA ASP A 160 8.01 13.52 13.51
C ASP A 160 7.00 13.32 12.37
N PHE A 161 6.55 12.07 12.15
CA PHE A 161 5.54 11.76 11.14
C PHE A 161 4.18 12.41 11.45
N ILE A 162 3.74 12.38 12.71
CA ILE A 162 2.49 13.04 13.12
C ILE A 162 2.57 14.55 12.92
N GLU A 163 3.68 15.19 13.29
CA GLU A 163 3.87 16.64 13.09
C GLU A 163 3.90 17.02 11.60
N MET A 164 4.60 16.24 10.77
CA MET A 164 4.70 16.48 9.34
C MET A 164 3.36 16.31 8.61
N THR A 165 2.50 15.42 9.12
CA THR A 165 1.20 15.09 8.51
C THR A 165 0.02 15.79 9.21
N ASP A 166 0.27 16.91 9.89
CA ASP A 166 -0.78 17.68 10.54
C ASP A 166 -1.93 18.03 9.58
N GLY A 167 -3.17 17.90 10.07
CA GLY A 167 -4.38 18.11 9.28
C GLY A 167 -4.72 17.00 8.26
N ALA A 168 -3.91 15.95 8.13
CA ALA A 168 -4.19 14.88 7.18
C ALA A 168 -5.36 13.98 7.60
N GLN A 169 -6.08 13.45 6.62
CA GLN A 169 -6.93 12.28 6.83
C GLN A 169 -6.04 11.05 6.97
N ILE A 170 -6.16 10.32 8.08
CA ILE A 170 -5.30 9.15 8.38
C ILE A 170 -6.11 7.86 8.35
N LEU A 171 -5.62 6.87 7.61
CA LEU A 171 -6.15 5.51 7.60
C LEU A 171 -5.06 4.51 8.01
N PHE A 172 -5.39 3.61 8.94
CA PHE A 172 -4.51 2.55 9.41
C PHE A 172 -4.92 1.20 8.78
N ILE A 173 -3.98 0.53 8.14
CA ILE A 173 -4.19 -0.71 7.35
C ILE A 173 -3.37 -1.86 7.96
#